data_AF-A0A2N3DQJ6-F1
#
_entry.id   AF-A0A2N3DQJ6-F1
#
_cell.length_a   1.000
_cell.length_b   1.000
_cell.length_c   1.000
_cell.angle_alpha   90.00
_cell.angle_beta   90.00
_cell.angle_gamma   90.00
#
_symmetry.space_group_name_H-M   'P 1'
#
loop_
_entity.id
_entity.type
_entity.pdbx_description
1 polymer ?
#
loop_
_entity_poly.entity_id
_entity_poly.type
_entity_poly.pdbx_seq_one_letter_code
_entity_poly.pdbx_strand_id
1 'polypeptide(L)'
;MMGKATEQVRGNGRVRDWRKAMSDHVAYGLLVYTGLQIFVTVKALSEGTSGLMPYMALIVLVAGIIPVFRWFEKRWLNLDDAQAADMAYAAAFRRDVIGLWAVVIGLPFVLTVIFKALLGGL
;
A
#
# COMPACT_ATOMS: atom_id res chain seq x y z
N MET A 1 -10.19 -15.58 37.61
CA MET A 1 -10.18 -15.56 36.13
C MET A 1 -11.37 -14.74 35.63
N MET A 2 -11.23 -13.43 35.48
CA MET A 2 -12.28 -12.58 34.86
C MET A 2 -11.65 -11.21 34.53
N GLY A 3 -10.94 -11.09 33.41
CA GLY A 3 -10.13 -9.88 33.17
C GLY A 3 -9.82 -9.52 31.72
N LYS A 4 -10.54 -10.04 30.71
CA LYS A 4 -10.26 -9.68 29.30
C LYS A 4 -11.48 -9.49 28.39
N ALA A 5 -12.71 -9.60 28.89
CA ALA A 5 -13.90 -9.65 28.03
C ALA A 5 -14.74 -8.35 27.99
N THR A 6 -14.39 -7.30 28.74
CA THR A 6 -15.25 -6.11 28.90
C THR A 6 -14.72 -4.83 28.24
N GLU A 7 -13.60 -4.85 27.52
CA GLU A 7 -13.01 -3.63 26.95
C GLU A 7 -13.05 -3.56 25.41
N GLN A 8 -14.01 -4.23 24.77
CA GLN A 8 -14.22 -4.13 23.31
C GLN A 8 -15.59 -3.60 22.88
N VAL A 9 -16.37 -3.04 23.81
CA VAL A 9 -17.56 -2.25 23.47
C VAL A 9 -17.23 -0.76 23.61
N ARG A 10 -16.31 -0.25 22.78
CA ARG A 10 -16.11 1.20 22.61
C ARG A 10 -16.73 1.66 21.29
N GLY A 11 -18.04 1.44 21.18
CA GLY A 11 -18.87 2.01 20.13
C GLY A 11 -19.15 3.50 20.41
N ASN A 12 -19.07 4.30 19.35
CA ASN A 12 -19.70 5.62 19.20
C ASN A 12 -19.05 6.86 19.84
N GLY A 13 -17.75 7.01 19.65
CA GLY A 13 -17.05 8.29 19.85
C GLY A 13 -15.59 8.26 19.43
N ARG A 14 -15.23 7.51 18.37
CA ARG A 14 -13.86 7.56 17.85
C ARG A 14 -13.66 8.96 17.26
N VAL A 15 -13.07 9.86 18.05
CA VAL A 15 -12.40 11.06 17.54
C VAL A 15 -11.62 10.60 16.30
N ARG A 16 -11.96 11.17 15.15
CA ARG A 16 -11.33 10.81 13.88
C ARG A 16 -9.84 11.03 14.04
N ASP A 17 -9.04 10.03 13.66
CA ASP A 17 -7.58 10.14 13.68
C ASP A 17 -7.05 9.77 12.29
N TRP A 18 -6.64 10.79 11.55
CA TRP A 18 -6.10 10.63 10.20
C TRP A 18 -4.80 9.81 10.17
N ARG A 19 -4.00 9.83 11.24
CA ARG A 19 -2.76 9.05 11.35
C ARG A 19 -3.07 7.57 11.33
N LYS A 20 -4.03 7.17 12.18
CA LYS A 20 -4.48 5.79 12.26
C LYS A 20 -5.11 5.33 10.94
N ALA A 21 -6.00 6.15 10.37
CA ALA A 21 -6.63 5.82 9.10
C ALA A 21 -5.60 5.67 7.95
N MET A 22 -4.55 6.48 7.92
CA MET A 22 -3.48 6.37 6.92
C MET A 22 -2.69 5.06 7.10
N SER A 23 -2.32 4.73 8.33
CA SER A 23 -1.61 3.48 8.63
C SER A 23 -2.44 2.26 8.24
N ASP A 24 -3.75 2.28 8.51
CA ASP A 24 -4.66 1.21 8.07
C ASP A 24 -4.63 1.08 6.53
N HIS A 25 -4.69 2.19 5.78
CA HIS A 25 -4.58 2.15 4.31
C HIS A 25 -3.23 1.63 3.81
N VAL A 26 -2.11 1.98 4.46
CA VAL A 26 -0.78 1.43 4.13
C VAL A 26 -0.75 -0.07 4.37
N ALA A 27 -1.30 -0.55 5.50
CA ALA A 27 -1.39 -1.97 5.82
C ALA A 27 -2.25 -2.74 4.80
N TYR A 28 -3.43 -2.22 4.45
CA TYR A 28 -4.25 -2.79 3.38
C TYR A 28 -3.55 -2.74 2.02
N GLY A 29 -2.82 -1.67 1.73
CA GLY A 29 -2.01 -1.52 0.53
C GLY A 29 -0.96 -2.63 0.39
N LEU A 30 -0.25 -2.97 1.47
CA LEU A 30 0.69 -4.09 1.52
C LEU A 30 0.02 -5.43 1.22
N LEU A 31 -1.16 -5.69 1.78
CA LEU A 31 -1.91 -6.92 1.54
C LEU A 31 -2.36 -7.03 0.09
N VAL A 32 -2.95 -5.97 -0.46
CA VAL A 32 -3.41 -5.95 -1.86
C VAL A 32 -2.23 -6.05 -2.82
N TYR A 33 -1.15 -5.31 -2.56
CA TYR A 33 0.08 -5.38 -3.33
C TYR A 33 0.64 -6.80 -3.36
N THR A 34 0.71 -7.47 -2.21
CA THR A 34 1.21 -8.85 -2.10
C THR A 34 0.30 -9.81 -2.87
N GLY A 35 -1.03 -9.69 -2.72
CA GLY A 35 -1.98 -10.51 -3.46
C GLY A 35 -1.81 -10.34 -4.97
N LEU A 36 -1.75 -9.09 -5.44
CA LEU A 36 -1.54 -8.77 -6.86
C LEU A 36 -0.19 -9.31 -7.37
N GLN A 37 0.87 -9.17 -6.58
CA GLN A 37 2.20 -9.66 -6.90
C GLN A 37 2.22 -11.18 -7.05
N ILE A 38 1.51 -11.93 -6.20
CA ILE A 38 1.35 -13.39 -6.34
C ILE A 38 0.63 -13.72 -7.65
N PHE A 39 -0.54 -13.12 -7.92
CA PHE A 39 -1.29 -13.40 -9.14
C PHE A 39 -0.51 -13.10 -10.42
N VAL A 40 0.16 -11.95 -10.48
CA VAL A 40 1.00 -11.57 -11.62
C VAL A 40 2.17 -12.55 -11.79
N THR A 41 2.82 -12.94 -10.69
CA THR A 41 3.95 -13.87 -10.73
C THR A 41 3.51 -15.27 -11.16
N VAL A 42 2.42 -15.79 -10.59
CA VAL A 42 1.85 -17.09 -10.97
C VAL A 42 1.45 -17.10 -12.44
N LYS A 43 0.81 -16.03 -12.92
CA LYS A 43 0.46 -15.88 -14.33
C LYS A 43 1.70 -15.89 -15.23
N ALA A 44 2.73 -15.13 -14.90
CA ALA A 44 3.99 -15.10 -15.66
C ALA A 44 4.63 -16.49 -15.74
N LEU A 45 4.73 -17.21 -14.61
CA LEU A 45 5.24 -18.57 -14.58
C LEU A 45 4.41 -19.53 -15.44
N SER A 46 3.07 -19.40 -15.44
CA SER A 46 2.17 -20.24 -16.25
C SER A 46 2.30 -20.00 -17.76
N GLU A 47 2.70 -18.79 -18.17
CA GLU A 47 2.93 -18.42 -19.57
C GLU A 47 4.31 -18.89 -20.08
N GLY A 48 5.08 -19.65 -19.28
CA GLY A 48 6.34 -20.26 -19.68
C GLY A 48 7.56 -19.34 -19.60
N THR A 49 7.47 -18.21 -18.87
CA THR A 49 8.64 -17.35 -18.61
C THR A 49 9.56 -17.99 -17.55
N SER A 50 10.23 -19.08 -17.91
CA SER A 50 11.15 -19.84 -17.06
C SER A 50 12.52 -19.17 -16.99
N GLY A 51 12.61 -17.95 -16.42
CA GLY A 51 13.85 -17.17 -16.35
C GLY A 51 14.02 -16.35 -15.08
N LEU A 52 15.22 -15.81 -14.86
CA LEU A 52 15.59 -14.97 -13.71
C LEU A 52 14.81 -13.63 -13.65
N MET A 53 14.27 -13.17 -14.79
CA MET A 53 13.61 -11.88 -14.95
C MET A 53 12.43 -11.63 -14.00
N PRO A 54 11.42 -12.52 -13.87
CA PRO A 54 10.33 -12.35 -12.92
C PRO A 54 10.84 -12.14 -11.48
N TYR A 55 11.92 -12.80 -11.08
CA TYR A 55 12.53 -12.63 -9.76
C TYR A 55 13.23 -11.26 -9.60
N MET A 56 13.90 -10.76 -10.64
CA MET A 56 14.47 -9.41 -10.61
C MET A 56 13.39 -8.32 -10.60
N ALA A 57 12.32 -8.50 -11.38
CA ALA A 57 11.16 -7.62 -11.35
C ALA A 57 10.55 -7.56 -9.95
N LEU A 58 10.39 -8.71 -9.28
CA LEU A 58 9.93 -8.80 -7.89
C LEU A 58 10.81 -7.98 -6.93
N ILE A 59 12.13 -8.10 -7.04
CA ILE A 59 13.07 -7.34 -6.18
C ILE A 59 12.90 -5.84 -6.39
N VAL A 60 12.88 -5.38 -7.64
CA VAL A 60 12.72 -3.96 -7.98
C VAL A 60 11.37 -3.42 -7.50
N LEU A 61 10.30 -4.21 -7.69
CA LEU A 61 8.95 -3.88 -7.25
C LEU A 61 8.90 -3.65 -5.73
N VAL A 62 9.47 -4.59 -4.96
CA VAL A 62 9.52 -4.52 -3.48
C VAL A 62 10.41 -3.39 -3.00
N ALA A 63 11.57 -3.19 -3.63
CA ALA A 63 12.47 -2.08 -3.30
C ALA A 63 11.82 -0.72 -3.56
N GLY A 64 10.96 -0.61 -4.57
CA GLY A 64 10.25 0.62 -4.92
C GLY A 64 9.05 0.94 -4.04
N ILE A 65 8.28 -0.07 -3.60
CA ILE A 65 7.05 0.18 -2.83
C ILE A 65 7.32 0.62 -1.38
N ILE A 66 8.41 0.15 -0.77
CA ILE A 66 8.75 0.47 0.63
C ILE A 66 9.00 1.97 0.85
N PRO A 67 9.83 2.67 0.05
CA PRO A 67 10.01 4.12 0.17
C PRO A 67 8.69 4.89 0.03
N VAL A 68 7.81 4.46 -0.87
CA VAL A 68 6.52 5.10 -1.11
C VAL A 68 5.64 5.01 0.14
N PHE A 69 5.48 3.82 0.70
CA PHE A 69 4.70 3.64 1.93
C PHE A 69 5.27 4.43 3.09
N ARG A 70 6.60 4.41 3.28
CA ARG A 70 7.26 5.21 4.34
C ARG A 70 7.05 6.71 4.17
N TRP A 71 7.07 7.21 2.93
CA TRP A 71 6.83 8.63 2.66
C TRP A 71 5.40 9.03 3.01
N PHE A 72 4.41 8.23 2.58
CA PHE A 72 3.01 8.46 2.92
C PHE A 72 2.78 8.39 4.43
N GLU A 73 3.32 7.39 5.10
CA GLU A 73 3.17 7.21 6.55
C GLU A 73 3.81 8.36 7.32
N LYS A 74 5.06 8.71 7.01
CA LYS A 74 5.80 9.80 7.68
C LYS A 74 5.09 11.14 7.57
N ARG A 75 4.45 11.44 6.43
CA ARG A 75 3.70 12.69 6.27
C ARG A 75 2.54 12.81 7.25
N TRP A 76 1.82 11.71 7.50
CA TRP A 76 0.64 11.72 8.35
C TRP A 76 0.98 11.50 9.81
N LEU A 77 1.95 10.64 10.14
CA LEU A 77 2.37 10.37 11.53
C LEU A 77 2.90 11.58 12.28
N ASN A 78 3.42 12.60 11.59
CA ASN A 78 3.96 13.82 12.20
C ASN A 78 2.89 14.83 12.63
N LEU A 79 1.60 14.52 12.48
CA LEU A 79 0.52 15.39 12.93
C LEU A 79 0.37 15.32 14.46
N ASP A 80 0.18 16.49 15.08
CA ASP A 80 -0.20 16.59 16.48
C ASP A 80 -1.66 16.16 16.70
N ASP A 81 -2.05 15.88 17.94
CA ASP A 81 -3.36 15.31 18.28
C ASP A 81 -4.54 16.20 17.84
N ALA A 82 -4.38 17.52 17.91
CA ALA A 82 -5.39 18.46 17.41
C ALA A 82 -5.54 18.39 15.88
N GLN A 83 -4.42 18.27 15.16
CA GLN A 83 -4.40 18.19 13.69
C GLN A 83 -4.91 16.83 13.19
N ALA A 84 -4.66 15.77 13.95
CA ALA A 84 -5.10 14.41 13.63
C ALA A 84 -6.64 14.28 13.59
N ALA A 85 -7.36 15.16 14.29
CA ALA A 85 -8.82 15.22 14.31
C ALA A 85 -9.44 16.32 13.44
N ASP A 86 -8.62 17.25 12.92
CA ASP A 86 -9.09 18.41 12.18
C ASP A 86 -9.59 18.03 10.78
N MET A 87 -10.80 18.48 10.44
CA MET A 87 -11.43 18.24 9.13
C MET A 87 -10.78 19.02 7.99
N ALA A 88 -9.98 20.04 8.26
CA ALA A 88 -9.19 20.74 7.23
C ALA A 88 -8.27 19.78 6.45
N TYR A 89 -7.80 18.70 7.09
CA TYR A 89 -6.94 17.69 6.47
C TYR A 89 -7.68 16.66 5.62
N ALA A 90 -9.02 16.63 5.63
CA ALA A 90 -9.80 15.62 4.93
C ALA A 90 -9.56 15.60 3.40
N ALA A 91 -9.40 16.77 2.79
CA ALA A 91 -9.15 16.88 1.35
C ALA A 91 -7.75 16.37 0.98
N ALA A 92 -6.73 16.70 1.79
CA ALA A 92 -5.37 16.19 1.62
C ALA A 92 -5.34 14.67 1.82
N PHE A 93 -5.98 14.17 2.87
CA PHE A 93 -6.06 12.74 3.17
C PHE A 93 -6.63 11.95 2.00
N ARG A 94 -7.75 12.41 1.43
CA ARG A 94 -8.35 11.75 0.26
C ARG A 94 -7.41 11.70 -0.94
N ARG A 95 -6.71 12.79 -1.24
CA ARG A 95 -5.73 12.82 -2.34
C ARG A 95 -4.63 11.80 -2.13
N ASP A 96 -4.19 11.66 -0.89
CA ASP A 96 -3.10 10.77 -0.53
C ASP A 96 -3.49 9.31 -0.55
N VAL A 97 -4.68 9.00 -0.07
CA VAL A 97 -5.26 7.66 -0.21
C VAL A 97 -5.42 7.29 -1.67
N ILE A 98 -5.94 8.19 -2.52
CA ILE A 98 -6.05 7.94 -3.96
C ILE A 98 -4.66 7.70 -4.57
N GLY A 99 -3.67 8.53 -4.24
CA GLY A 99 -2.29 8.38 -4.71
C GLY A 99 -1.66 7.06 -4.25
N LEU A 100 -1.85 6.68 -2.99
CA LEU A 100 -1.37 5.42 -2.43
C LEU A 100 -1.96 4.24 -3.20
N TRP A 101 -3.27 4.21 -3.40
CA TRP A 101 -3.93 3.13 -4.14
C TRP A 101 -3.54 3.10 -5.62
N ALA A 102 -3.38 4.27 -6.24
CA ALA A 102 -2.88 4.36 -7.61
C ALA A 102 -1.48 3.76 -7.75
N VAL A 103 -0.59 3.97 -6.77
CA VAL A 103 0.75 3.34 -6.79
C VAL A 103 0.66 1.85 -6.49
N VAL A 104 -0.06 1.43 -5.44
CA VAL A 104 -0.24 0.01 -5.06
C VAL A 104 -0.70 -0.83 -6.24
N ILE A 105 -1.71 -0.33 -6.96
CA ILE A 105 -2.28 -1.04 -8.09
C ILE A 105 -1.43 -0.82 -9.34
N GLY A 106 -1.03 0.42 -9.64
CA GLY A 106 -0.41 0.79 -10.90
C GLY A 106 1.05 0.34 -11.04
N LEU A 107 1.85 0.40 -9.97
CA LEU A 107 3.27 0.09 -9.97
C LEU A 107 3.59 -1.31 -10.56
N PRO A 108 2.88 -2.41 -10.22
CA PRO A 108 3.09 -3.70 -10.87
C PRO A 108 2.76 -3.74 -12.36
N PHE A 109 1.74 -3.03 -12.82
CA PHE A 109 1.44 -2.96 -14.26
C PHE A 109 2.46 -2.11 -15.01
N VAL A 110 2.83 -0.95 -14.47
CA VAL A 110 3.86 -0.07 -15.04
C VAL A 110 5.17 -0.84 -15.20
N LEU A 111 5.59 -1.57 -14.16
CA LEU A 111 6.80 -2.36 -14.22
C LEU A 111 6.69 -3.47 -15.28
N THR A 112 5.55 -4.15 -15.36
CA THR A 112 5.28 -5.17 -16.41
C THR A 112 5.38 -4.57 -17.82
N VAL A 113 4.82 -3.38 -18.06
CA VAL A 113 4.90 -2.70 -19.34
C VAL A 113 6.33 -2.30 -19.67
N ILE A 114 7.08 -1.75 -18.71
CA ILE A 114 8.49 -1.39 -18.90
C ILE A 114 9.31 -2.63 -19.25
N PHE A 115 9.13 -3.74 -18.55
CA PHE A 115 9.82 -5.00 -18.87
C PHE A 115 9.45 -5.49 -20.27
N LYS A 116 8.17 -5.50 -20.63
CA LYS A 116 7.73 -5.88 -21.99
C LYS A 116 8.32 -4.97 -23.07
N ALA A 117 8.40 -3.66 -22.83
CA ALA A 117 8.97 -2.71 -23.78
C ALA A 117 10.49 -2.89 -23.94
N LEU A 118 11.22 -3.08 -22.84
CA LEU A 118 12.67 -3.27 -22.86
C LEU A 118 13.09 -4.64 -23.42
N LEU A 119 12.26 -5.68 -23.26
CA LEU A 119 12.59 -7.06 -23.62
C LEU A 119 11.93 -7.52 -24.93
N GLY A 120 10.77 -6.95 -25.29
CA GLY A 120 10.07 -7.22 -26.54
C GLY A 120 10.45 -6.27 -27.68
N GLY A 121 11.37 -5.33 -27.43
CA GLY A 121 11.77 -4.26 -28.34
C GLY A 121 13.27 -3.99 -28.32
N LEU A 122 14.07 -5.01 -28.64
CA LEU A 122 15.28 -4.93 -29.46
C LEU A 122 15.32 -6.16 -30.38
#